data_AF-A0AAQ4F3R3-F1
#
_entry.id   AF-A0AAQ4F3R3-F1
#
_cell.length_a   1.000
_cell.length_b   1.000
_cell.length_c   1.000
_cell.angle_alpha   90.00
_cell.angle_beta   90.00
_cell.angle_gamma   90.00
#
_symmetry.space_group_name_H-M   'P 1'
#
loop_
_entity.id
_entity.type
_entity.pdbx_description
1 polymer ?
#
loop_
_entity_poly.entity_id
_entity_poly.type
_entity_poly.pdbx_seq_one_letter_code
_entity_poly.pdbx_strand_id
1 'polypeptide(L)'
;MDDAKEQNQGLLNKAAKFVMSIDERPTPCAKHPCASAFDELCGTASLLEHLVSLSGKSELQVSMSVKKARRYLDDNYMIYAGVVLARVLCEAGDGSMQFDELNVDCWRSIVQYLKLSDVVS
;
A
#
# COMPACT_ATOMS: atom_id res chain seq x y z
N MET A 1 9.55 15.68 -24.31
CA MET A 1 8.17 15.15 -24.26
C MET A 1 8.17 13.65 -23.94
N ASP A 2 9.28 12.94 -24.14
CA ASP A 2 9.42 11.52 -23.78
C ASP A 2 9.67 11.26 -22.28
N ASP A 3 10.40 12.13 -21.58
CA ASP A 3 10.76 11.91 -20.16
C ASP A 3 9.54 11.77 -19.23
N ALA A 4 8.50 12.58 -19.45
CA ALA A 4 7.27 12.51 -18.65
C ALA A 4 6.51 11.20 -18.85
N LYS A 5 6.58 10.62 -20.06
CA LYS A 5 5.92 9.36 -20.40
C LYS A 5 6.67 8.18 -19.77
N GLU A 6 8.00 8.20 -19.83
CA GLU A 6 8.86 7.19 -19.19
C GLU A 6 8.75 7.21 -17.66
N GLN A 7 8.68 8.41 -17.06
CA GLN A 7 8.51 8.57 -15.62
C GLN A 7 7.16 8.02 -15.14
N ASN A 8 6.07 8.31 -15.87
CA ASN A 8 4.75 7.78 -15.57
C ASN A 8 4.69 6.25 -15.71
N GLN A 9 5.34 5.70 -16.74
CA GLN A 9 5.45 4.25 -16.92
C GLN A 9 6.23 3.59 -15.77
N GLY A 10 7.32 4.23 -15.32
CA GLY A 10 8.12 3.76 -14.19
C GLY A 10 7.33 3.71 -12.88
N LEU A 11 6.50 4.71 -12.63
CA LEU A 11 5.64 4.77 -11.44
C LEU A 11 4.54 3.70 -11.48
N LEU A 12 3.86 3.54 -12.63
CA LEU A 12 2.88 2.49 -12.86
C LEU A 12 3.48 1.08 -12.67
N ASN A 13 4.69 0.86 -13.18
CA ASN A 13 5.40 -0.42 -13.01
C ASN A 13 5.73 -0.71 -11.54
N LYS A 14 6.11 0.31 -10.75
CA LYS A 14 6.35 0.18 -9.31
C LYS A 14 5.07 -0.16 -8.56
N ALA A 15 3.98 0.55 -8.85
CA ALA A 15 2.67 0.29 -8.26
C ALA A 15 2.16 -1.12 -8.61
N ALA A 16 2.30 -1.56 -9.87
CA ALA A 16 1.90 -2.89 -10.31
C ALA A 16 2.70 -3.99 -9.60
N LYS A 17 4.02 -3.82 -9.44
CA LYS A 17 4.86 -4.76 -8.68
C LYS A 17 4.39 -4.94 -7.25
N PHE A 18 3.94 -3.88 -6.59
CA PHE A 18 3.36 -3.97 -5.26
C PHE A 18 2.13 -4.91 -5.28
N VAL A 19 1.15 -4.63 -6.14
CA VAL A 19 -0.09 -5.44 -6.23
C VAL A 19 0.22 -6.91 -6.54
N MET A 20 1.09 -7.19 -7.51
CA MET A 20 1.43 -8.56 -7.91
C MET A 20 2.15 -9.32 -6.78
N SER A 21 2.98 -8.66 -5.98
CA SER A 21 3.66 -9.29 -4.84
C SER A 21 2.71 -9.78 -3.74
N ILE A 22 1.52 -9.18 -3.62
CA ILE A 22 0.50 -9.58 -2.65
C ILE A 22 -0.27 -10.83 -3.10
N ASP A 23 -0.34 -11.08 -4.41
CA ASP A 23 -1.04 -12.24 -4.97
C ASP A 23 -0.19 -13.52 -4.92
N GLU A 24 1.13 -13.43 -5.10
CA GLU A 24 2.00 -14.61 -5.24
C GLU A 24 2.50 -15.16 -3.90
N ARG A 25 2.74 -14.29 -2.91
CA ARG A 25 2.98 -14.56 -1.48
C ARG A 25 3.50 -13.24 -0.88
N PRO A 26 2.81 -12.61 0.09
CA PRO A 26 3.26 -11.34 0.64
C PRO A 26 4.64 -11.53 1.26
N THR A 27 5.65 -11.03 0.58
CA THR A 27 7.00 -10.88 1.10
C THR A 27 7.19 -9.39 1.35
N PRO A 28 7.85 -8.97 2.45
CA PRO A 28 8.18 -7.56 2.71
C PRO A 28 9.03 -6.91 1.62
N CYS A 29 9.40 -7.66 0.57
CA CYS A 29 10.22 -7.26 -0.57
C CYS A 29 9.59 -6.21 -1.49
N ALA A 30 8.31 -5.88 -1.34
CA ALA A 30 7.76 -4.70 -2.01
C ALA A 30 8.34 -3.45 -1.33
N LYS A 31 9.57 -3.07 -1.72
CA LYS A 31 10.32 -1.93 -1.16
C LYS A 31 9.41 -0.70 -1.04
N HIS A 32 9.63 0.13 -0.02
CA HIS A 32 8.93 1.41 0.21
C HIS A 32 8.58 2.20 -1.08
N PRO A 33 9.46 2.32 -2.10
CA PRO A 33 9.13 3.01 -3.35
C PRO A 33 7.99 2.37 -4.17
N CYS A 34 7.78 1.06 -4.09
CA CYS A 34 6.67 0.38 -4.76
C CYS A 34 5.36 0.59 -4.01
N ALA A 35 5.38 0.50 -2.67
CA ALA A 35 4.22 0.77 -1.83
C ALA A 35 3.77 2.23 -1.96
N SER A 36 4.71 3.18 -1.97
CA SER A 36 4.45 4.60 -2.16
C SER A 36 3.85 4.90 -3.55
N ALA A 37 4.42 4.31 -4.61
CA ALA A 37 3.84 4.44 -5.95
C ALA A 37 2.42 3.85 -6.04
N PHE A 38 2.17 2.73 -5.36
CA PHE A 38 0.83 2.16 -5.28
C PHE A 38 -0.13 3.06 -4.50
N ASP A 39 0.25 3.57 -3.34
CA ASP A 39 -0.59 4.45 -2.52
C ASP A 39 -1.03 5.69 -3.31
N GLU A 40 -0.13 6.27 -4.11
CA GLU A 40 -0.42 7.40 -4.99
C GLU A 40 -1.39 7.04 -6.13
N LEU A 41 -1.25 5.86 -6.73
CA LEU A 41 -1.95 5.48 -7.96
C LEU A 41 -3.17 4.55 -7.75
N CYS A 42 -3.40 4.03 -6.54
CA CYS A 42 -4.38 2.97 -6.28
C CYS A 42 -5.83 3.32 -6.65
N GLY A 43 -6.17 4.60 -6.69
CA GLY A 43 -7.49 5.11 -7.09
C GLY A 43 -7.62 5.51 -8.57
N THR A 44 -6.56 5.34 -9.37
CA THR A 44 -6.52 5.82 -10.76
C THR A 44 -6.93 4.73 -11.76
N ALA A 45 -7.65 5.14 -12.82
CA ALA A 45 -7.98 4.25 -13.93
C ALA A 45 -6.72 3.72 -14.65
N SER A 46 -5.68 4.55 -14.76
CA SER A 46 -4.42 4.20 -15.41
C SER A 46 -3.72 3.01 -14.75
N LEU A 47 -3.75 2.90 -13.42
CA LEU A 47 -3.20 1.73 -12.75
C LEU A 47 -4.02 0.46 -13.03
N LEU A 48 -5.34 0.58 -13.04
CA LEU A 48 -6.24 -0.54 -13.30
C LEU A 48 -6.03 -1.10 -14.72
N GLU A 49 -6.03 -0.22 -15.73
CA GLU A 49 -5.77 -0.57 -17.13
C GLU A 49 -4.39 -1.20 -17.31
N HIS A 50 -3.37 -0.64 -16.66
CA HIS A 50 -2.01 -1.18 -16.71
C HIS A 50 -1.93 -2.59 -16.11
N LEU A 51 -2.60 -2.82 -14.97
CA LEU A 51 -2.66 -4.13 -14.33
C LEU A 51 -3.44 -5.16 -15.15
N VAL A 52 -4.53 -4.77 -15.81
CA VAL A 52 -5.27 -5.63 -16.75
C VAL A 52 -4.34 -6.04 -17.91
N SER A 53 -3.66 -5.06 -18.50
CA SER A 53 -2.72 -5.32 -19.60
C SER A 53 -1.56 -6.23 -19.20
N LEU A 54 -1.02 -6.09 -17.98
CA LEU A 54 0.13 -6.88 -17.52
C LEU A 54 -0.24 -8.30 -17.09
N SER A 55 -1.39 -8.45 -16.42
CA SER A 55 -1.78 -9.73 -15.82
C SER A 55 -2.62 -10.61 -16.75
N GLY A 56 -3.23 -10.03 -17.80
CA GLY A 56 -4.21 -10.70 -18.65
C GLY A 56 -5.50 -11.11 -17.93
N LYS A 57 -5.69 -10.66 -16.67
CA LYS A 57 -6.88 -10.94 -15.86
C LYS A 57 -8.02 -9.99 -16.24
N SER A 58 -9.25 -10.35 -15.88
CA SER A 58 -10.39 -9.46 -16.05
C SER A 58 -10.30 -8.23 -15.14
N GLU A 59 -10.94 -7.14 -15.53
CA GLU A 59 -11.01 -5.92 -14.73
C GLU A 59 -11.54 -6.17 -13.31
N LEU A 60 -12.55 -7.04 -13.17
CA LEU A 60 -13.10 -7.43 -11.88
C LEU A 60 -12.04 -8.10 -10.99
N GLN A 61 -11.25 -9.03 -11.56
CA GLN A 61 -10.18 -9.71 -10.83
C GLN A 61 -9.09 -8.72 -10.41
N VAL A 62 -8.69 -7.82 -11.30
CA VAL A 62 -7.71 -6.76 -11.01
C VAL A 62 -8.21 -5.83 -9.90
N SER A 63 -9.48 -5.41 -9.96
CA SER A 63 -10.10 -4.57 -8.93
C SER A 63 -10.06 -5.25 -7.56
N MET A 64 -10.31 -6.55 -7.50
CA MET A 64 -10.18 -7.32 -6.25
C MET A 64 -8.73 -7.38 -5.76
N SER A 65 -7.75 -7.61 -6.64
CA SER A 65 -6.32 -7.58 -6.29
C SER A 65 -5.89 -6.20 -5.77
N VAL A 66 -6.35 -5.11 -6.38
CA VAL A 66 -6.08 -3.73 -5.91
C VAL A 66 -6.68 -3.50 -4.53
N LYS A 67 -7.94 -3.89 -4.30
CA LYS A 67 -8.58 -3.78 -2.97
C LYS A 67 -7.84 -4.61 -1.90
N LYS A 68 -7.39 -5.80 -2.25
CA LYS A 68 -6.59 -6.67 -1.37
C LYS A 68 -5.24 -6.02 -1.05
N ALA A 69 -4.56 -5.47 -2.05
CA ALA A 69 -3.29 -4.76 -1.88
C ALA A 69 -3.46 -3.50 -1.01
N ARG A 70 -4.57 -2.76 -1.17
CA ARG A 70 -4.89 -1.61 -0.31
C ARG A 70 -5.06 -2.01 1.14
N ARG A 71 -5.89 -3.03 1.42
CA ARG A 71 -6.07 -3.54 2.79
C ARG A 71 -4.75 -4.02 3.40
N TYR A 72 -3.91 -4.70 2.61
CA TYR A 72 -2.61 -5.15 3.08
C TYR A 72 -1.68 -3.97 3.43
N LEU A 73 -1.69 -2.91 2.60
CA LEU A 73 -0.94 -1.69 2.90
C LEU A 73 -1.46 -1.03 4.19
N ASP A 74 -2.76 -0.87 4.34
CA ASP A 74 -3.38 -0.27 5.53
C ASP A 74 -3.01 -1.06 6.81
N ASP A 75 -3.09 -2.39 6.77
CA ASP A 75 -2.73 -3.28 7.89
C ASP A 75 -1.24 -3.18 8.28
N ASN A 76 -0.37 -2.81 7.32
CA ASN A 76 1.08 -2.73 7.50
C ASN A 76 1.61 -1.30 7.36
N TYR A 77 0.73 -0.29 7.48
CA TYR A 77 1.05 1.10 7.15
C TYR A 77 2.27 1.60 7.92
N MET A 78 2.36 1.35 9.23
CA MET A 78 3.50 1.80 10.04
C MET A 78 4.85 1.22 9.60
N ILE A 79 4.85 0.00 9.04
CA ILE A 79 6.06 -0.63 8.50
C ILE A 79 6.43 0.04 7.18
N TYR A 80 5.44 0.21 6.29
CA TYR A 80 5.65 0.82 4.98
C TYR A 80 5.97 2.31 5.05
N ALA A 81 5.49 3.03 6.05
CA ALA A 81 5.82 4.42 6.33
C ALA A 81 7.17 4.58 7.06
N GLY A 82 7.82 3.47 7.44
CA GLY A 82 9.10 3.49 8.16
C GLY A 82 9.01 3.91 9.63
N VAL A 83 7.80 4.00 10.20
CA VAL A 83 7.57 4.37 11.61
C VAL A 83 8.03 3.27 12.56
N VAL A 84 7.81 2.00 12.19
CA VAL A 84 8.25 0.83 12.97
C VAL A 84 8.93 -0.20 12.07
N LEU A 85 9.85 -0.98 12.65
CA LEU A 85 10.50 -2.08 11.92
C LEU A 85 9.58 -3.31 11.75
N ALA A 86 8.67 -3.57 12.68
CA ALA A 86 7.88 -4.80 12.68
C ALA A 86 6.47 -4.64 13.26
N ARG A 87 6.32 -4.01 14.43
CA ARG A 87 5.02 -3.77 15.06
C ARG A 87 5.08 -2.60 16.04
N VAL A 88 3.94 -2.00 16.31
CA VAL A 88 3.77 -1.06 17.42
C VAL A 88 3.61 -1.86 18.71
N LEU A 89 4.32 -1.45 19.76
CA LEU A 89 4.13 -1.91 21.13
C LEU A 89 4.21 -0.70 22.03
N CYS A 90 3.20 -0.50 22.86
CA CYS A 90 3.21 0.55 23.87
C CYS A 90 3.78 -0.01 25.18
N GLU A 91 4.45 0.86 25.95
CA GLU A 91 4.80 0.55 27.34
C GLU A 91 3.54 0.55 28.20
N ALA A 92 3.61 -0.07 29.38
CA ALA A 92 2.47 -0.16 30.30
C ALA A 92 1.86 1.23 30.58
N GLY A 93 0.61 1.40 30.17
CA GLY A 93 -0.13 2.65 30.34
C GLY A 93 -0.72 2.83 31.74
N ASP A 94 -1.34 3.99 31.94
CA ASP A 94 -2.12 4.36 33.13
C ASP A 94 -3.57 3.82 33.10
N GLY A 95 -3.84 2.83 32.25
CA GLY A 95 -5.18 2.29 32.00
C GLY A 95 -5.97 3.04 30.92
N SER A 96 -5.38 4.04 30.27
CA SER A 96 -5.93 4.62 29.04
C SER A 96 -5.73 3.70 27.84
N MET A 97 -6.64 3.81 26.85
CA MET A 97 -6.57 3.02 25.63
C MET A 97 -5.30 3.37 24.85
N GLN A 98 -4.48 2.37 24.56
CA GLN A 98 -3.20 2.55 23.86
C GLN A 98 -3.32 2.21 22.37
N PHE A 99 -2.31 2.61 21.60
CA PHE A 99 -2.34 2.50 20.15
C PHE A 99 -2.24 1.04 19.67
N ASP A 100 -1.51 0.20 20.40
CA ASP A 100 -1.38 -1.24 20.16
C ASP A 100 -2.61 -2.05 20.63
N GLU A 101 -3.52 -1.44 21.38
CA GLU A 101 -4.82 -2.01 21.76
C GLU A 101 -5.92 -1.77 20.70
N LEU A 102 -5.64 -0.92 19.70
CA LEU A 102 -6.57 -0.70 18.59
C LEU A 102 -6.72 -2.00 17.80
N ASN A 103 -7.97 -2.43 17.63
CA ASN A 103 -8.25 -3.53 16.71
C ASN A 103 -7.99 -3.10 15.25
N VAL A 104 -7.92 -4.09 14.37
CA VAL A 104 -7.59 -3.89 12.94
C VAL A 104 -8.57 -2.95 12.24
N ASP A 105 -9.85 -2.97 12.59
CA ASP A 105 -10.86 -2.13 11.93
C ASP A 105 -10.78 -0.66 12.37
N CYS A 106 -10.53 -0.42 13.65
CA CYS A 106 -10.22 0.91 14.18
C CYS A 106 -8.95 1.46 13.50
N TRP A 107 -7.92 0.63 13.38
CA TRP A 107 -6.67 1.01 12.72
C TRP A 107 -6.89 1.38 11.26
N ARG A 108 -7.55 0.52 10.47
CA ARG A 108 -7.92 0.78 9.07
C ARG A 108 -8.70 2.09 8.90
N SER A 109 -9.61 2.36 9.84
CA SER A 109 -10.42 3.58 9.84
C SER A 109 -9.59 4.85 10.04
N ILE A 110 -8.43 4.75 10.70
CA ILE A 110 -7.48 5.86 10.86
C ILE A 110 -6.60 5.99 9.61
N VAL A 111 -5.97 4.90 9.16
CA VAL A 111 -4.98 4.95 8.07
C VAL A 111 -5.56 5.25 6.70
N GLN A 112 -6.86 5.05 6.47
CA GLN A 112 -7.49 5.47 5.22
C GLN A 112 -7.37 6.98 4.96
N TYR A 113 -7.12 7.79 6.00
CA TYR A 113 -6.91 9.23 5.90
C TYR A 113 -5.43 9.63 5.79
N LEU A 114 -4.53 8.65 5.83
CA LEU A 114 -3.09 8.87 5.76
C LEU A 114 -2.55 8.38 4.43
N LYS A 115 -1.58 9.11 3.90
CA LYS A 115 -0.73 8.67 2.80
C LYS A 115 0.65 8.30 3.31
N LEU A 116 1.36 7.44 2.59
CA LEU A 116 2.77 7.18 2.89
C LEU A 116 3.63 8.45 2.72
N SER A 117 3.21 9.36 1.84
CA SER A 117 3.87 10.66 1.65
C SER A 117 3.72 11.62 2.83
N ASP A 118 2.80 11.38 3.76
CA ASP A 118 2.55 12.27 4.89
C ASP A 118 3.60 12.08 6.00
N VAL A 119 4.33 10.96 5.98
CA VAL A 119 5.41 10.67 6.92
C VAL A 119 6.76 10.99 6.28
N VAL A 120 7.51 11.92 6.88
CA VAL A 120 8.88 12.22 6.48
C VAL A 120 9.79 11.18 7.13
N SER A 121 10.44 10.34 6.31
CA SER A 121 11.44 9.36 6.74
C SER A 121 12.83 9.69 6.22
#